data_AF-A0A0V0HPF2-F1
#
_entry.id   AF-A0A0V0HPF2-F1
#
_cell.length_a   1.000
_cell.length_b   1.000
_cell.length_c   1.000
_cell.angle_alpha   90.00
_cell.angle_beta   90.00
_cell.angle_gamma   90.00
#
_symmetry.space_group_name_H-M   'P 1'
#
loop_
_entity.id
_entity.type
_entity.pdbx_description
1 polymer ?
#
loop_
_entity_poly.entity_id
_entity_poly.type
_entity_poly.pdbx_seq_one_letter_code
_entity_poly.pdbx_strand_id
1 'polypeptide(L)'
;MNPTFEPLRTRMVTIPDPYLQVWWKFMNKEDKKKMQRHIGHLPSLMEMVAYPDLVGTMVKFWDSNNMVFRFGEVELTPTIDKVLASYESVGMCNKRKHQPDTDLLFPKVWDFAKIKEKLSLVKAEWMDRLPGSNIPLRKLYYRFGRARAYEKFKYEFVSEEKWKETRPLAFAICLLGTMVFPQGPNYTIHPSVVMVTHAIFYGVDYGPVRKYYNLVF
;
A
#
# COMPACT_ATOMS: atom_id res chain seq x y z
N MET A 1 -4.75 -33.11 20.27
CA MET A 1 -4.61 -31.72 20.77
C MET A 1 -4.64 -30.81 19.56
N ASN A 2 -5.68 -30.01 19.37
CA ASN A 2 -5.74 -29.04 18.28
C ASN A 2 -4.83 -27.86 18.63
N PRO A 3 -3.95 -27.41 17.73
CA PRO A 3 -3.19 -26.19 17.95
C PRO A 3 -4.20 -25.05 18.09
N THR A 4 -4.13 -24.34 19.22
CA THR A 4 -4.79 -23.05 19.40
C THR A 4 -4.22 -22.10 18.36
N PHE A 5 -4.88 -22.00 17.22
CA PHE A 5 -4.66 -20.91 16.28
C PHE A 5 -5.01 -19.62 17.03
N GLU A 6 -3.99 -18.86 17.43
CA GLU A 6 -4.22 -17.45 17.71
C GLU A 6 -4.83 -16.86 16.43
N PRO A 7 -6.06 -16.31 16.49
CA PRO A 7 -6.64 -15.71 15.31
C PRO A 7 -5.69 -14.61 14.87
N LEU A 8 -5.22 -14.69 13.61
CA LEU A 8 -4.58 -13.56 12.97
C LEU A 8 -5.40 -12.32 13.33
N ARG A 9 -4.82 -11.38 14.09
CA ARG A 9 -5.42 -10.06 14.33
C ARG A 9 -5.32 -9.26 13.03
N THR A 10 -5.86 -9.79 11.95
CA THR A 10 -6.02 -9.09 10.69
C THR A 10 -7.04 -8.00 10.97
N ARG A 11 -6.55 -6.77 11.11
CA ARG A 11 -7.41 -5.60 11.26
C ARG A 11 -8.11 -5.38 9.92
N MET A 12 -9.29 -5.97 9.76
CA MET A 12 -10.09 -5.71 8.56
C MET A 12 -10.62 -4.28 8.61
N VAL A 13 -10.40 -3.53 7.54
CA VAL A 13 -10.92 -2.17 7.43
C VAL A 13 -12.28 -2.25 6.76
N THR A 14 -13.31 -2.04 7.56
CA THR A 14 -14.71 -2.16 7.13
C THR A 14 -15.30 -0.82 6.69
N ILE A 15 -14.66 0.28 7.12
CA ILE A 15 -15.06 1.65 6.81
C ILE A 15 -13.80 2.43 6.39
N PRO A 16 -13.79 3.04 5.19
CA PRO A 16 -12.69 3.88 4.74
C PRO A 16 -12.63 5.19 5.55
N ASP A 17 -11.41 5.73 5.74
CA ASP A 17 -11.26 7.03 6.38
C ASP A 17 -11.86 8.16 5.48
N PRO A 18 -12.73 9.05 6.01
CA PRO A 18 -13.35 10.11 5.22
C PRO A 18 -12.36 11.05 4.52
N TYR A 19 -11.18 11.29 5.10
CA TYR A 19 -10.15 12.10 4.47
C TYR A 19 -9.59 11.44 3.21
N LEU A 20 -9.50 10.12 3.19
CA LEU A 20 -9.07 9.37 2.02
C LEU A 20 -10.10 9.47 0.89
N GLN A 21 -11.39 9.32 1.22
CA GLN A 21 -12.49 9.50 0.26
C GLN A 21 -12.55 10.91 -0.31
N VAL A 22 -12.44 11.93 0.55
CA VAL A 22 -12.41 13.34 0.13
C VAL A 22 -11.22 13.60 -0.78
N TRP A 23 -10.02 13.09 -0.43
CA TRP A 23 -8.84 13.23 -1.28
C TRP A 23 -9.07 12.59 -2.66
N TRP A 24 -9.58 11.35 -2.70
CA TRP A 24 -9.90 10.69 -3.97
C TRP A 24 -10.91 11.46 -4.81
N LYS A 25 -11.98 11.98 -4.19
CA LYS A 25 -13.02 12.75 -4.87
C LYS A 25 -12.45 13.98 -5.58
N PHE A 26 -11.57 14.73 -4.90
CA PHE A 26 -10.99 15.98 -5.40
C PHE A 26 -9.65 15.82 -6.12
N MET A 27 -9.15 14.59 -6.26
CA MET A 27 -7.97 14.30 -7.07
C MET A 27 -8.26 14.58 -8.56
N ASN A 28 -7.33 15.23 -9.25
CA ASN A 28 -7.50 15.57 -10.67
C ASN A 28 -7.45 14.31 -11.55
N LYS A 29 -7.88 14.44 -12.82
CA LYS A 29 -7.97 13.31 -13.75
C LYS A 29 -6.60 12.69 -14.06
N GLU A 30 -5.54 13.47 -14.11
CA GLU A 30 -4.19 12.98 -14.42
C GLU A 30 -3.62 12.12 -13.30
N ASP A 31 -3.77 12.59 -12.07
CA ASP A 31 -3.38 11.85 -10.87
C ASP A 31 -4.18 10.56 -10.76
N LYS A 32 -5.51 10.57 -11.01
CA LYS A 32 -6.32 9.35 -11.06
C LYS A 32 -5.84 8.36 -12.14
N LYS A 33 -5.46 8.84 -13.32
CA LYS A 33 -4.87 7.99 -14.37
C LYS A 33 -3.53 7.39 -13.93
N LYS A 34 -2.66 8.17 -13.27
CA LYS A 34 -1.41 7.66 -12.69
C LYS A 34 -1.70 6.58 -11.66
N MET A 35 -2.65 6.81 -10.76
CA MET A 35 -3.07 5.82 -9.77
C MET A 35 -3.53 4.51 -10.42
N GLN A 36 -4.41 4.59 -11.44
CA GLN A 36 -4.89 3.42 -12.16
C GLN A 36 -3.75 2.61 -12.82
N ARG A 37 -2.72 3.28 -13.36
CA ARG A 37 -1.57 2.59 -13.95
C ARG A 37 -0.76 1.78 -12.94
N HIS A 38 -0.60 2.30 -11.72
CA HIS A 38 0.27 1.70 -10.70
C HIS A 38 -0.45 0.71 -9.78
N ILE A 39 -1.70 0.99 -9.41
CA ILE A 39 -2.44 0.18 -8.43
C ILE A 39 -3.80 -0.30 -8.94
N GLY A 40 -4.09 -0.13 -10.23
CA GLY A 40 -5.30 -0.62 -10.87
C GLY A 40 -6.58 -0.10 -10.22
N HIS A 41 -7.48 -1.03 -9.88
CA HIS A 41 -8.80 -0.74 -9.32
C HIS A 41 -8.83 -0.70 -7.78
N LEU A 42 -7.68 -0.78 -7.09
CA LEU A 42 -7.63 -0.72 -5.63
C LEU A 42 -8.32 0.50 -5.00
N PRO A 43 -8.37 1.71 -5.61
CA PRO A 43 -9.15 2.81 -5.06
C PRO A 43 -10.64 2.49 -4.85
N SER A 44 -11.21 1.56 -5.63
CA SER A 44 -12.62 1.13 -5.50
C SER A 44 -12.91 0.47 -4.15
N LEU A 45 -11.88 0.02 -3.42
CA LEU A 45 -12.03 -0.47 -2.04
C LEU A 45 -12.63 0.58 -1.10
N MET A 46 -12.46 1.88 -1.38
CA MET A 46 -13.06 2.96 -0.59
C MET A 46 -14.58 3.08 -0.77
N GLU A 47 -15.14 2.41 -1.78
CA GLU A 47 -16.58 2.40 -2.09
C GLU A 47 -17.22 1.05 -1.72
N MET A 48 -16.40 0.06 -1.35
CA MET A 48 -16.87 -1.28 -1.01
C MET A 48 -17.54 -1.28 0.36
N VAL A 49 -18.76 -1.82 0.41
CA VAL A 49 -19.42 -2.17 1.67
C VAL A 49 -18.87 -3.54 2.09
N ALA A 50 -17.96 -3.54 3.05
CA ALA A 50 -17.43 -4.78 3.61
C ALA A 50 -18.48 -5.43 4.53
N TYR A 51 -18.69 -6.74 4.38
CA TYR A 51 -19.50 -7.55 5.30
C TYR A 51 -18.56 -8.27 6.26
N PRO A 52 -18.37 -7.75 7.49
CA PRO A 52 -17.31 -8.23 8.37
C PRO A 52 -17.50 -9.70 8.75
N ASP A 53 -18.75 -10.11 8.96
CA ASP A 53 -19.11 -11.48 9.29
C ASP A 53 -18.84 -12.44 8.13
N LEU A 54 -19.12 -12.01 6.89
CA LEU A 54 -18.82 -12.80 5.71
C LEU A 54 -17.31 -13.00 5.54
N VAL A 55 -16.53 -11.92 5.61
CA VAL A 55 -15.06 -12.01 5.49
C VAL A 55 -14.48 -12.83 6.64
N GLY A 56 -14.91 -12.57 7.89
CA GLY A 56 -14.50 -13.34 9.05
C GLY A 56 -14.86 -14.82 8.95
N THR A 57 -15.98 -15.13 8.31
CA THR A 57 -16.37 -16.52 8.01
C THR A 57 -15.49 -17.12 6.92
N MET A 58 -15.27 -16.41 5.81
CA MET A 58 -14.40 -16.88 4.72
C MET A 58 -12.96 -17.14 5.17
N VAL A 59 -12.39 -16.28 6.02
CA VAL A 59 -11.03 -16.45 6.54
C VAL A 59 -10.86 -17.77 7.29
N LYS A 60 -11.90 -18.30 7.95
CA LYS A 60 -11.84 -19.60 8.63
C LYS A 60 -11.64 -20.77 7.67
N PHE A 61 -12.02 -20.59 6.41
CA PHE A 61 -11.86 -21.58 5.36
C PHE A 61 -10.58 -21.39 4.55
N TRP A 62 -9.76 -20.36 4.84
CA TRP A 62 -8.50 -20.14 4.14
C TRP A 62 -7.46 -21.21 4.50
N ASP A 63 -7.06 -22.00 3.52
CA ASP A 63 -5.91 -22.91 3.60
C ASP A 63 -4.68 -22.20 3.04
N SER A 64 -3.80 -21.74 3.94
CA SER A 64 -2.59 -21.01 3.57
C SER A 64 -1.54 -21.87 2.85
N ASN A 65 -1.57 -23.19 3.01
CA ASN A 65 -0.59 -24.07 2.38
C ASN A 65 -0.89 -24.24 0.88
N ASN A 66 -2.18 -24.26 0.54
CA ASN A 66 -2.65 -24.47 -0.82
C ASN A 66 -3.15 -23.16 -1.48
N MET A 67 -3.24 -22.06 -0.73
CA MET A 67 -3.74 -20.76 -1.18
C MET A 67 -5.18 -20.81 -1.71
N VAL A 68 -6.03 -21.63 -1.08
CA VAL A 68 -7.44 -21.85 -1.45
C VAL A 68 -8.37 -21.63 -0.28
N PHE A 69 -9.66 -21.38 -0.55
CA PHE A 69 -10.71 -21.52 0.47
C PHE A 69 -11.27 -22.94 0.43
N ARG A 70 -11.08 -23.73 1.49
CA ARG A 70 -11.53 -25.12 1.57
C ARG A 70 -12.79 -25.25 2.42
N PHE A 71 -13.86 -25.76 1.80
CA PHE A 71 -15.16 -26.04 2.43
C PHE A 71 -15.42 -27.55 2.42
N GLY A 72 -14.89 -28.25 3.43
CA GLY A 72 -14.87 -29.72 3.43
C GLY A 72 -14.04 -30.24 2.26
N GLU A 73 -14.65 -31.03 1.38
CA GLU A 73 -14.01 -31.57 0.17
C GLU A 73 -14.03 -30.61 -1.03
N VAL A 74 -14.70 -29.45 -0.91
CA VAL A 74 -14.81 -28.47 -2.00
C VAL A 74 -13.76 -27.38 -1.84
N GLU A 75 -12.96 -27.17 -2.87
CA GLU A 75 -11.97 -26.09 -2.91
C GLU A 75 -12.47 -24.95 -3.80
N LEU A 76 -12.56 -23.76 -3.22
CA LEU A 76 -12.70 -22.51 -3.94
C LEU A 76 -11.30 -21.89 -4.06
N THR A 77 -10.63 -22.19 -5.15
CA THR A 77 -9.40 -21.49 -5.54
C THR A 77 -9.78 -20.08 -5.95
N PRO A 78 -9.31 -19.02 -5.25
CA PRO A 78 -9.39 -17.68 -5.80
C PRO A 78 -8.69 -17.75 -7.14
N THR A 79 -9.42 -17.57 -8.25
CA THR A 79 -8.93 -17.96 -9.57
C THR A 79 -7.61 -17.25 -9.80
N ILE A 80 -6.53 -18.02 -9.80
CA ILE A 80 -5.19 -17.48 -10.01
C ILE A 80 -5.17 -16.79 -11.38
N ASP A 81 -5.99 -17.17 -12.36
CA ASP A 81 -6.17 -16.40 -13.60
C ASP A 81 -6.72 -14.99 -13.41
N LYS A 82 -7.61 -14.74 -12.43
CA LYS A 82 -8.04 -13.37 -12.12
C LYS A 82 -6.98 -12.62 -11.34
N VAL A 83 -6.20 -13.29 -10.50
CA VAL A 83 -5.04 -12.70 -9.80
C VAL A 83 -3.91 -12.41 -10.80
N LEU A 84 -3.53 -13.35 -11.66
CA LEU A 84 -2.59 -13.24 -12.78
C LEU A 84 -3.06 -12.19 -13.78
N ALA A 85 -4.32 -12.20 -14.23
CA ALA A 85 -4.84 -11.17 -15.13
C ALA A 85 -4.86 -9.78 -14.47
N SER A 86 -5.13 -9.69 -13.15
CA SER A 86 -4.99 -8.42 -12.43
C SER A 86 -3.53 -8.02 -12.26
N TYR A 87 -2.60 -8.96 -12.03
CA TYR A 87 -1.16 -8.76 -12.09
C TYR A 87 -0.73 -8.26 -13.49
N GLU A 88 -1.22 -8.86 -14.57
CA GLU A 88 -0.94 -8.51 -15.96
C GLU A 88 -1.57 -7.16 -16.36
N SER A 89 -2.68 -6.76 -15.74
CA SER A 89 -3.38 -5.48 -15.99
C SER A 89 -2.73 -4.27 -15.31
N VAL A 90 -1.90 -4.47 -14.28
CA VAL A 90 -1.13 -3.41 -13.64
C VAL A 90 0.11 -3.16 -14.51
N GLY A 91 0.36 -1.90 -14.91
CA GLY A 91 1.44 -1.51 -15.83
C GLY A 91 2.86 -1.87 -15.41
N MET A 92 3.02 -2.52 -14.25
CA MET A 92 4.25 -3.12 -13.71
C MET A 92 4.68 -4.39 -14.47
N CYS A 93 3.78 -5.13 -15.13
CA CYS A 93 4.10 -6.49 -15.60
C CYS A 93 4.73 -6.60 -17.00
N ASN A 94 4.64 -5.60 -17.88
CA ASN A 94 5.30 -5.69 -19.20
C ASN A 94 6.83 -5.77 -19.09
N LYS A 95 7.42 -5.18 -18.04
CA LYS A 95 8.84 -5.36 -17.70
C LYS A 95 9.13 -6.75 -17.12
N ARG A 96 8.24 -7.29 -16.27
CA ARG A 96 8.38 -8.61 -15.66
C ARG A 96 8.20 -9.78 -16.63
N LYS A 97 7.42 -9.61 -17.72
CA LYS A 97 7.29 -10.61 -18.79
C LYS A 97 8.60 -10.87 -19.54
N HIS A 98 9.46 -9.86 -19.65
CA HIS A 98 10.75 -9.97 -20.35
C HIS A 98 11.92 -10.28 -19.39
N GLN A 99 11.77 -9.97 -18.10
CA GLN A 99 12.68 -10.37 -17.02
C GLN A 99 11.85 -10.71 -15.77
N PRO A 100 11.57 -12.00 -15.50
CA PRO A 100 10.87 -12.39 -14.28
C PRO A 100 11.75 -12.05 -13.09
N ASP A 101 11.44 -10.95 -12.43
CA ASP A 101 12.02 -10.59 -11.15
C ASP A 101 11.39 -11.54 -10.10
N THR A 102 12.02 -12.70 -9.92
CA THR A 102 11.62 -13.75 -8.96
C THR A 102 11.88 -13.34 -7.52
N ASP A 103 12.48 -12.18 -7.29
CA ASP A 103 12.82 -11.69 -5.97
C ASP A 103 11.53 -11.29 -5.24
N LEU A 104 11.17 -12.11 -4.24
CA LEU A 104 10.15 -11.75 -3.25
C LEU A 104 10.53 -10.40 -2.64
N LEU A 105 9.61 -9.43 -2.74
CA LEU A 105 9.78 -8.14 -2.09
C LEU A 105 9.66 -8.33 -0.59
N PHE A 106 10.80 -8.41 0.10
CA PHE A 106 10.85 -8.30 1.55
C PHE A 106 10.77 -6.82 1.94
N PRO A 107 9.65 -6.36 2.53
CA PRO A 107 9.48 -4.95 2.86
C PRO A 107 10.54 -4.54 3.89
N LYS A 108 11.44 -3.64 3.49
CA LYS A 108 12.38 -3.02 4.43
C LYS A 108 11.70 -1.83 5.10
N VAL A 109 11.91 -1.69 6.39
CA VAL A 109 11.47 -0.51 7.14
C VAL A 109 12.42 0.64 6.80
N TRP A 110 11.91 1.65 6.11
CA TRP A 110 12.66 2.89 5.87
C TRP A 110 12.60 3.80 7.10
N ASP A 111 13.70 4.49 7.37
CA ASP A 111 13.72 5.58 8.34
C ASP A 111 13.04 6.84 7.79
N PHE A 112 12.80 7.83 8.67
CA PHE A 112 12.18 9.08 8.26
C PHE A 112 13.04 9.92 7.33
N ALA A 113 14.37 9.79 7.36
CA ALA A 113 15.23 10.51 6.41
C ALA A 113 14.97 10.04 4.98
N LYS A 114 14.93 8.72 4.76
CA LYS A 114 14.63 8.12 3.47
C LYS A 114 13.21 8.40 3.01
N ILE A 115 12.24 8.35 3.94
CA ILE A 115 10.85 8.68 3.61
C ILE A 115 10.70 10.14 3.21
N LYS A 116 11.37 11.07 3.90
CA LYS A 116 11.39 12.50 3.52
C LYS A 116 11.96 12.69 2.13
N GLU A 117 13.10 12.07 1.83
CA GLU A 117 13.71 12.09 0.49
C GLU A 117 12.70 11.62 -0.58
N LYS A 118 12.09 10.45 -0.40
CA LYS A 118 11.16 9.87 -1.38
C LYS A 118 9.83 10.63 -1.50
N LEU A 119 9.46 11.41 -0.49
CA LEU A 119 8.29 12.29 -0.52
C LEU A 119 8.63 13.74 -0.96
N SER A 120 9.85 14.00 -1.43
CA SER A 120 10.33 15.32 -1.82
C SER A 120 10.17 16.37 -0.69
N LEU A 121 10.41 15.97 0.55
CA LEU A 121 10.35 16.81 1.74
C LEU A 121 11.75 17.27 2.16
N VAL A 122 11.93 18.59 2.32
CA VAL A 122 13.20 19.22 2.75
C VAL A 122 13.17 19.73 4.19
N LYS A 123 11.99 20.10 4.70
CA LYS A 123 11.81 20.61 6.08
C LYS A 123 10.54 20.05 6.70
N ALA A 124 10.59 18.78 7.10
CA ALA A 124 9.46 18.06 7.67
C ALA A 124 9.63 17.76 9.17
N GLU A 125 9.79 18.81 9.99
CA GLU A 125 9.96 18.69 11.46
C GLU A 125 8.80 17.93 12.14
N TRP A 126 7.62 17.97 11.53
CA TRP A 126 6.46 17.26 12.06
C TRP A 126 6.65 15.74 12.08
N MET A 127 7.51 15.17 11.22
CA MET A 127 7.86 13.75 11.25
C MET A 127 8.78 13.44 12.42
N ASP A 128 9.72 14.34 12.72
CA ASP A 128 10.68 14.18 13.83
C ASP A 128 10.01 14.25 15.20
N ARG A 129 8.84 14.91 15.27
CA ARG A 129 8.02 15.03 16.47
C ARG A 129 6.95 13.95 16.62
N LEU A 130 6.94 12.92 15.75
CA LEU A 130 5.99 11.82 15.89
C LEU A 130 6.35 10.96 17.11
N PRO A 131 5.35 10.45 17.86
CA PRO A 131 5.58 9.63 19.05
C PRO A 131 6.10 8.21 18.73
N GLY A 132 6.26 7.87 17.45
CA GLY A 132 6.70 6.57 16.98
C GLY A 132 6.94 6.56 15.46
N SER A 133 7.25 5.39 14.91
CA SER A 133 7.63 5.22 13.51
C SER A 133 6.45 5.29 12.52
N ASN A 134 5.22 5.09 12.98
CA ASN A 134 4.06 5.12 12.09
C ASN A 134 3.64 6.55 11.73
N ILE A 135 3.25 6.75 10.47
CA ILE A 135 2.87 8.05 9.93
C ILE A 135 1.34 8.19 9.94
N PRO A 136 0.76 9.19 10.62
CA PRO A 136 -0.69 9.39 10.61
C PRO A 136 -1.20 9.81 9.22
N LEU A 137 -2.26 9.16 8.70
CA LEU A 137 -2.90 9.51 7.44
C LEU A 137 -3.21 11.01 7.35
N ARG A 138 -3.75 11.60 8.44
CA ARG A 138 -4.12 13.02 8.47
C ARG A 138 -2.94 13.96 8.23
N LYS A 139 -1.73 13.61 8.69
CA LYS A 139 -0.53 14.43 8.48
C LYS A 139 -0.16 14.48 7.00
N LEU A 140 -0.29 13.36 6.29
CA LEU A 140 -0.11 13.29 4.84
C LEU A 140 -1.25 13.98 4.09
N TYR A 141 -2.51 13.74 4.46
CA TYR A 141 -3.66 14.40 3.84
C TYR A 141 -3.57 15.93 3.89
N TYR A 142 -3.20 16.51 5.04
CA TYR A 142 -3.09 17.97 5.14
C TYR A 142 -2.03 18.58 4.22
N ARG A 143 -1.01 17.80 3.84
CA ARG A 143 0.14 18.20 3.05
C ARG A 143 0.01 17.93 1.57
N PHE A 144 -0.67 16.84 1.20
CA PHE A 144 -0.78 16.40 -0.19
C PHE A 144 -2.22 16.35 -0.70
N GLY A 145 -3.20 16.19 0.20
CA GLY A 145 -4.61 15.97 -0.16
C GLY A 145 -5.42 17.23 -0.41
N ARG A 146 -5.07 18.35 0.22
CA ARG A 146 -5.82 19.62 0.07
C ARG A 146 -5.40 20.39 -1.18
N ALA A 147 -6.35 21.05 -1.84
CA ALA A 147 -6.12 21.81 -3.07
C ALA A 147 -5.02 22.90 -2.92
N ARG A 148 -5.01 23.62 -1.79
CA ARG A 148 -4.02 24.68 -1.48
C ARG A 148 -2.98 24.25 -0.43
N ALA A 149 -2.71 22.94 -0.33
CA ALA A 149 -1.75 22.46 0.67
C ALA A 149 -0.34 23.02 0.41
N TYR A 150 0.06 23.12 -0.86
CA TYR A 150 1.37 23.64 -1.22
C TYR A 150 1.60 25.06 -0.71
N GLU A 151 0.68 26.00 -0.99
CA GLU A 151 0.78 27.39 -0.53
C GLU A 151 1.03 27.49 0.98
N LYS A 152 0.36 26.64 1.76
CA LYS A 152 0.46 26.60 3.22
C LYS A 152 1.75 25.94 3.73
N PHE A 153 2.27 24.94 3.01
CA PHE A 153 3.38 24.10 3.45
C PHE A 153 4.59 24.17 2.49
N LYS A 154 4.70 25.21 1.66
CA LYS A 154 5.69 25.31 0.57
C LYS A 154 7.13 25.09 1.03
N TYR A 155 7.46 25.54 2.22
CA TYR A 155 8.80 25.40 2.81
C TYR A 155 9.15 23.96 3.21
N GLU A 156 8.15 23.08 3.34
CA GLU A 156 8.38 21.66 3.63
C GLU A 156 8.82 20.88 2.38
N PHE A 157 8.57 21.38 1.17
CA PHE A 157 8.78 20.67 -0.10
C PHE A 157 9.94 21.22 -0.92
N VAL A 158 10.52 20.37 -1.78
CA VAL A 158 11.55 20.78 -2.75
C VAL A 158 11.05 21.86 -3.72
N SER A 159 9.88 21.63 -4.35
CA SER A 159 9.24 22.57 -5.28
C SER A 159 7.75 22.24 -5.45
N GLU A 160 6.99 23.13 -6.10
CA GLU A 160 5.57 22.87 -6.41
C GLU A 160 5.42 21.73 -7.41
N GLU A 161 6.31 21.65 -8.40
CA GLU A 161 6.34 20.60 -9.41
C GLU A 161 6.57 19.24 -8.75
N LYS A 162 7.58 19.14 -7.88
CA LYS A 162 7.88 17.90 -7.14
C LYS A 162 6.76 17.53 -6.19
N TRP A 163 6.14 18.50 -5.55
CA TRP A 163 4.94 18.27 -4.74
C TRP A 163 3.82 17.67 -5.59
N LYS A 164 3.46 18.29 -6.72
CA LYS A 164 2.44 17.80 -7.67
C LYS A 164 2.74 16.37 -8.14
N GLU A 165 3.99 16.09 -8.51
CA GLU A 165 4.44 14.75 -8.94
C GLU A 165 4.27 13.68 -7.86
N THR A 166 4.48 14.06 -6.59
CA THR A 166 4.51 13.13 -5.45
C THR A 166 3.12 12.91 -4.84
N ARG A 167 2.13 13.78 -5.13
CA ARG A 167 0.76 13.66 -4.59
C ARG A 167 0.10 12.31 -4.85
N PRO A 168 0.17 11.71 -6.06
CA PRO A 168 -0.37 10.37 -6.31
C PRO A 168 0.31 9.31 -5.42
N LEU A 169 1.64 9.36 -5.28
CA LEU A 169 2.37 8.44 -4.41
C LEU A 169 1.91 8.57 -2.94
N ALA A 170 1.81 9.79 -2.42
CA ALA A 170 1.36 10.03 -1.05
C ALA A 170 -0.07 9.51 -0.81
N PHE A 171 -0.96 9.65 -1.80
CA PHE A 171 -2.29 9.08 -1.74
C PHE A 171 -2.25 7.55 -1.74
N ALA A 172 -1.46 6.93 -2.63
CA ALA A 172 -1.28 5.48 -2.69
C ALA A 172 -0.77 4.92 -1.35
N ILE A 173 0.18 5.61 -0.72
CA ILE A 173 0.71 5.24 0.61
C ILE A 173 -0.42 5.22 1.64
N CYS A 174 -1.28 6.24 1.63
CA CYS A 174 -2.42 6.31 2.54
C CYS A 174 -3.44 5.21 2.26
N LEU A 175 -3.79 4.99 0.99
CA LEU A 175 -4.73 3.95 0.59
C LEU A 175 -4.23 2.57 1.00
N LEU A 176 -3.00 2.21 0.59
CA LEU A 176 -2.44 0.90 0.91
C LEU A 176 -2.22 0.74 2.41
N GLY A 177 -1.71 1.76 3.10
CA GLY A 177 -1.40 1.68 4.53
C GLY A 177 -2.62 1.68 5.45
N THR A 178 -3.79 2.09 4.94
CA THR A 178 -5.02 2.13 5.75
C THR A 178 -6.11 1.18 5.28
N MET A 179 -6.08 0.69 4.04
CA MET A 179 -7.10 -0.23 3.50
C MET A 179 -6.54 -1.63 3.19
N VAL A 180 -5.29 -1.74 2.72
CA VAL A 180 -4.72 -3.01 2.22
C VAL A 180 -3.78 -3.66 3.22
N PHE A 181 -2.93 -2.87 3.87
CA PHE A 181 -1.97 -3.29 4.90
C PHE A 181 -2.19 -2.49 6.19
N PRO A 182 -3.38 -2.54 6.82
CA PRO A 182 -3.68 -1.80 8.04
C PRO A 182 -2.93 -2.38 9.23
N GLN A 183 -1.67 -1.97 9.41
CA GLN A 183 -0.78 -2.45 10.48
C GLN A 183 -0.72 -1.51 11.68
N GLY A 184 -1.06 -0.22 11.51
CA GLY A 184 -0.97 0.78 12.58
C GLY A 184 -2.27 0.95 13.36
N PRO A 185 -2.23 1.30 14.66
CA PRO A 185 -3.41 1.79 15.39
C PRO A 185 -3.91 3.10 14.74
N ASN A 186 -5.22 3.37 14.82
CA ASN A 186 -5.83 4.67 14.46
C ASN A 186 -5.44 5.28 13.09
N TYR A 187 -5.51 4.51 11.99
CA TYR A 187 -5.20 5.00 10.64
C TYR A 187 -3.78 5.57 10.49
N THR A 188 -2.83 4.97 11.20
CA THR A 188 -1.40 5.24 11.03
C THR A 188 -0.79 4.22 10.07
N ILE A 189 0.17 4.67 9.28
CA ILE A 189 0.77 3.94 8.17
C ILE A 189 2.16 3.48 8.60
N HIS A 190 2.40 2.17 8.53
CA HIS A 190 3.70 1.60 8.87
C HIS A 190 4.73 1.96 7.77
N PRO A 191 5.99 2.32 8.13
CA PRO A 191 7.01 2.71 7.15
C PRO A 191 7.29 1.69 6.05
N SER A 192 7.14 0.39 6.32
CA SER A 192 7.30 -0.65 5.28
C SER A 192 6.31 -0.47 4.12
N VAL A 193 5.11 0.05 4.38
CA VAL A 193 4.13 0.32 3.33
C VAL A 193 4.60 1.47 2.43
N VAL A 194 5.33 2.44 2.96
CA VAL A 194 5.93 3.51 2.16
C VAL A 194 6.92 2.95 1.15
N MET A 195 7.78 2.03 1.59
CA MET A 195 8.74 1.34 0.74
C MET A 195 8.05 0.51 -0.35
N VAL A 196 7.05 -0.30 0.02
CA VAL A 196 6.29 -1.13 -0.93
C VAL A 196 5.57 -0.25 -1.96
N THR A 197 4.92 0.83 -1.51
CA THR A 197 4.21 1.73 -2.41
C THR A 197 5.17 2.43 -3.38
N HIS A 198 6.32 2.88 -2.89
CA HIS A 198 7.35 3.46 -3.75
C HIS A 198 7.85 2.45 -4.79
N ALA A 199 8.07 1.19 -4.39
CA ALA A 199 8.46 0.13 -5.32
C ALA A 199 7.41 -0.13 -6.41
N ILE A 200 6.12 -0.03 -6.09
CA ILE A 200 5.02 -0.13 -7.08
C ILE A 200 5.03 1.05 -8.07
N PHE A 201 5.45 2.24 -7.63
CA PHE A 201 5.47 3.42 -8.49
C PHE A 201 6.72 3.50 -9.36
N TYR A 202 7.88 3.11 -8.81
CA TYR A 202 9.18 3.42 -9.42
C TYR A 202 10.10 2.20 -9.58
N GLY A 203 9.70 1.02 -9.11
CA GLY A 203 10.58 -0.15 -9.02
C GLY A 203 11.45 -0.15 -7.75
N VAL A 204 12.21 -1.22 -7.54
CA VAL A 204 13.09 -1.36 -6.37
C VAL A 204 14.51 -0.95 -6.71
N ASP A 205 15.03 0.06 -6.02
CA ASP A 205 16.47 0.33 -5.97
C ASP A 205 17.11 -0.61 -4.95
N TYR A 206 17.35 -1.88 -5.31
CA TYR A 206 18.40 -2.61 -4.61
C TYR A 206 19.73 -2.10 -5.20
N GLY A 207 20.64 -1.61 -4.34
CA GLY A 207 22.07 -1.60 -4.66
C GLY A 207 22.53 -3.01 -5.09
N PRO A 208 23.78 -3.19 -5.59
CA PRO A 208 24.21 -4.39 -6.29
C PRO A 208 23.71 -5.67 -5.58
N VAL A 209 22.83 -6.38 -6.29
CA VAL A 209 21.95 -7.43 -5.81
C VAL A 209 22.74 -8.48 -5.02
N ARG A 210 22.48 -8.62 -3.71
CA ARG A 210 22.85 -9.85 -3.00
C ARG A 210 21.83 -10.92 -3.38
N LYS A 211 22.21 -11.74 -4.35
CA LYS A 211 21.50 -12.97 -4.72
C LYS A 211 21.54 -13.92 -3.53
N TYR A 212 20.39 -14.24 -2.96
CA TYR A 212 20.26 -15.34 -2.02
C TYR A 212 19.83 -16.57 -2.81
N TYR A 213 20.73 -17.51 -3.00
CA TYR A 213 20.42 -18.82 -3.55
C TYR A 213 19.65 -19.61 -2.49
N ASN A 214 18.54 -20.23 -2.87
CA ASN A 214 17.88 -21.22 -2.02
C ASN A 214 18.85 -22.40 -1.83
N LEU A 215 19.23 -22.68 -0.59
CA LEU A 215 19.82 -23.97 -0.23
C LEU A 215 18.68 -24.99 -0.28
N VAL A 216 18.76 -25.87 -1.27
CA VAL A 216 17.92 -27.06 -1.36
C VAL A 216 18.41 -28.03 -0.27
N PHE A 217 17.52 -28.41 0.65
CA PHE A 217 17.68 -29.58 1.52
C PHE A 217 16.69 -30.64 1.09
#